data_AF-A0A183GV26-F1
#
_entry.id   AF-A0A183GV26-F1
#
_cell.length_a   1.000
_cell.length_b   1.000
_cell.length_c   1.000
_cell.angle_alpha   90.00
_cell.angle_beta   90.00
_cell.angle_gamma   90.00
#
_symmetry.space_group_name_H-M   'P 1'
#
loop_
_entity.id
_entity.type
_entity.pdbx_description
1 polymer ?
#
loop_
_entity_poly.entity_id
_entity_poly.type
_entity_poly.pdbx_seq_one_letter_code
_entity_poly.pdbx_strand_id
1 'polypeptide(L)'
;LKKKHSTMGQAVEIGRKMKARHVILTHFSARYPKVPELPAYLEKSGNVGVAMDNLSVRFDQLDLVPKLIPIFREVYQEELFEIELRKESRNLKQKEERELKQKAELSARQIATADCN
;
A
#
# COMPACT_ATOMS: atom_id res chain seq x y z
N LEU A 1 -20.30 1.83 1.54
CA LEU A 1 -19.78 2.08 0.17
C LEU A 1 -18.27 1.88 0.15
N LYS A 2 -17.74 0.97 -0.68
CA LYS A 2 -16.29 0.86 -0.90
C LYS A 2 -15.82 2.15 -1.58
N LYS A 3 -14.79 2.80 -1.04
CA LYS A 3 -14.25 4.03 -1.63
C LYS A 3 -13.59 3.68 -2.97
N LYS A 4 -13.95 4.37 -4.05
CA LYS A 4 -13.41 4.18 -5.41
C LYS A 4 -12.03 4.83 -5.54
N HIS A 5 -11.07 4.40 -4.71
CA HIS A 5 -9.67 4.84 -4.78
C HIS A 5 -8.78 3.73 -5.30
N SER A 6 -7.74 4.10 -6.05
CA SER A 6 -6.68 3.19 -6.46
C SER A 6 -5.72 2.92 -5.31
N THR A 7 -5.15 1.72 -5.27
CA THR A 7 -3.95 1.45 -4.48
C THR A 7 -2.71 2.00 -5.19
N MET A 8 -1.61 2.18 -4.44
CA MET A 8 -0.34 2.61 -5.04
C MET A 8 0.13 1.65 -6.13
N GLY A 9 0.05 0.35 -5.88
CA GLY A 9 0.41 -0.68 -6.86
C GLY A 9 -0.44 -0.61 -8.13
N GLN A 10 -1.75 -0.37 -8.01
CA GLN A 10 -2.63 -0.18 -9.17
C GLN A 10 -2.22 1.05 -9.99
N ALA A 11 -1.94 2.18 -9.34
CA ALA A 11 -1.50 3.40 -10.03
C ALA A 11 -0.18 3.19 -10.78
N VAL A 12 0.80 2.53 -10.15
CA VAL A 12 2.09 2.18 -10.78
C VAL A 12 1.89 1.24 -11.96
N GLU A 13 1.03 0.23 -11.83
CA GLU A 13 0.75 -0.71 -12.91
C GLU A 13 0.13 -0.01 -14.13
N ILE A 14 -0.82 0.90 -13.91
CA ILE A 14 -1.41 1.69 -14.99
C ILE A 14 -0.37 2.61 -15.64
N GLY A 15 0.48 3.28 -14.85
CA GLY A 15 1.58 4.09 -15.38
C GLY A 15 2.53 3.28 -16.27
N ARG A 16 2.84 2.04 -15.87
CA ARG A 16 3.62 1.09 -16.68
C ARG A 16 2.91 0.72 -17.99
N LYS A 17 1.62 0.39 -17.95
CA LYS A 17 0.82 0.06 -19.15
C LYS A 17 0.72 1.25 -20.12
N MET A 18 0.66 2.47 -19.58
CA MET A 18 0.67 3.72 -20.35
C MET A 18 2.04 4.02 -20.98
N LYS A 19 3.11 3.28 -20.61
CA LYS A 19 4.50 3.60 -20.97
C LYS A 19 4.89 5.02 -20.56
N ALA A 20 4.42 5.44 -19.38
CA ALA A 20 4.73 6.75 -18.85
C ALA A 20 6.24 6.88 -18.58
N ARG A 21 6.84 7.97 -19.05
CA ARG A 21 8.26 8.25 -18.80
C ARG A 21 8.51 8.52 -17.31
N HIS A 22 7.64 9.28 -16.65
CA HIS A 22 7.65 9.51 -15.21
C HIS A 22 6.24 9.32 -14.64
N VAL A 23 6.15 8.81 -13.41
CA VAL A 23 4.89 8.62 -12.69
C VAL A 23 5.01 9.32 -11.34
N ILE A 24 4.11 10.26 -11.04
CA ILE A 24 4.03 10.88 -9.71
C ILE A 24 2.76 10.38 -9.02
N LEU A 25 2.93 9.74 -7.87
CA LEU A 25 1.84 9.31 -7.01
C LEU A 25 1.44 10.46 -6.08
N THR A 26 0.16 10.79 -6.03
CA THR A 26 -0.40 11.87 -5.21
C THR A 26 -1.78 11.49 -4.67
N HIS A 27 -2.42 12.40 -3.93
CA HIS A 27 -3.76 12.22 -3.34
C HIS A 27 -3.81 11.02 -2.39
N PHE A 28 -2.88 10.99 -1.42
CA PHE A 28 -2.84 9.98 -0.38
C PHE A 28 -3.95 10.20 0.65
N SER A 29 -4.39 9.13 1.31
CA SER A 29 -5.40 9.26 2.35
C SER A 29 -4.83 9.99 3.57
N ALA A 30 -5.61 10.87 4.20
CA ALA A 30 -5.24 11.58 5.43
C ALA A 30 -4.90 10.67 6.64
N ARG A 31 -5.05 9.35 6.52
CA ARG A 31 -4.55 8.37 7.51
C ARG A 31 -3.02 8.30 7.56
N TYR A 32 -2.35 8.88 6.58
CA TYR A 32 -0.90 9.00 6.49
C TYR A 32 -0.54 10.49 6.50
N PRO A 33 -0.71 11.19 7.65
CA PRO A 33 -0.58 12.64 7.70
C PRO A 33 0.85 13.14 7.45
N LYS A 34 1.86 12.26 7.62
CA LYS A 34 3.27 12.62 7.49
C LYS A 34 3.90 12.06 6.21
N VAL A 35 3.82 10.75 5.99
CA VAL A 35 4.40 10.08 4.82
C VAL A 35 3.54 8.87 4.41
N PRO A 36 3.29 8.62 3.11
CA PRO A 36 2.68 7.38 2.67
C PRO A 36 3.61 6.18 2.89
N GLU A 37 3.07 4.97 2.81
CA GLU A 37 3.92 3.77 2.77
C GLU A 37 4.88 3.87 1.57
N LEU A 38 6.19 3.77 1.81
CA LEU A 38 7.25 3.87 0.79
C LEU A 38 7.85 2.48 0.48
N PRO A 39 7.09 1.57 -0.15
CA PRO A 39 7.56 0.21 -0.38
C PRO A 39 8.75 0.13 -1.33
N ALA A 40 9.59 -0.88 -1.14
CA ALA A 40 10.82 -1.10 -1.90
C ALA A 40 10.62 -1.18 -3.43
N TYR A 41 9.43 -1.57 -3.90
CA TYR A 41 9.16 -1.69 -5.34
C TYR A 41 9.11 -0.33 -6.07
N LEU A 42 8.89 0.79 -5.36
CA LEU A 42 8.86 2.11 -5.98
C LEU A 42 10.24 2.48 -6.53
N GLU A 43 11.29 2.21 -5.76
CA GLU A 43 12.67 2.40 -6.19
C GLU A 43 13.06 1.45 -7.32
N LYS A 44 12.62 0.19 -7.26
CA LYS A 44 12.86 -0.78 -8.33
C LYS A 44 12.25 -0.36 -9.67
N SER A 45 11.18 0.42 -9.63
CA SER A 45 10.53 0.93 -10.85
C SER A 45 11.33 2.06 -11.49
N GLY A 46 12.16 2.78 -10.72
CA GLY A 46 13.13 3.78 -11.21
C GLY A 46 12.54 5.09 -11.74
N ASN A 47 11.27 5.12 -12.14
CA ASN A 47 10.60 6.29 -12.70
C ASN A 47 9.34 6.71 -11.94
N VAL A 48 9.12 6.14 -10.75
CA VAL A 48 7.98 6.42 -9.90
C VAL A 48 8.43 7.32 -8.75
N GLY A 49 7.79 8.48 -8.62
CA GLY A 49 7.97 9.43 -7.53
C GLY A 49 6.73 9.51 -6.63
N VAL A 50 6.94 9.99 -5.41
CA VAL A 50 5.88 10.24 -4.43
C VAL A 50 5.80 11.75 -4.21
N ALA A 51 4.63 12.33 -4.42
CA ALA A 51 4.38 13.74 -4.14
C ALA A 51 4.26 13.96 -2.63
N MET A 52 4.98 14.96 -2.14
CA MET A 52 4.82 15.51 -0.79
C MET A 52 4.18 16.88 -0.89
N ASP A 53 3.57 17.35 0.20
CA ASP A 53 3.02 18.69 0.26
C ASP A 53 4.12 19.72 -0.05
N ASN A 54 3.77 20.74 -0.85
CA ASN A 54 4.69 21.74 -1.38
C ASN A 54 5.81 21.22 -2.31
N LEU A 55 5.73 19.99 -2.83
CA LEU A 55 6.67 19.55 -3.87
C LEU A 55 6.52 20.43 -5.11
N SER A 56 7.60 21.15 -5.46
CA SER A 56 7.73 21.91 -6.69
C SER A 56 8.93 21.40 -7.48
N VAL A 57 8.68 20.98 -8.72
CA VAL A 57 9.70 20.40 -9.59
C VAL A 57 9.42 20.83 -11.03
N ARG A 58 10.47 21.15 -11.77
CA ARG A 58 10.37 21.44 -13.20
C ARG A 58 10.26 20.15 -14.00
N PHE A 59 9.62 20.20 -15.16
CA PHE A 59 9.46 19.03 -16.02
C PHE A 59 10.77 18.39 -16.47
N ASP A 60 11.82 19.18 -16.67
CA ASP A 60 13.17 18.71 -17.03
C ASP A 60 13.93 18.06 -15.86
N GLN A 61 13.41 18.17 -14.64
CA GLN A 61 14.02 17.65 -13.42
C GLN A 61 13.21 16.49 -12.82
N LEU A 62 12.22 15.95 -13.53
CA LEU A 62 11.37 14.86 -13.05
C LEU A 62 12.14 13.58 -12.71
N ASP A 63 13.30 13.35 -13.33
CA ASP A 63 14.21 12.25 -13.01
C ASP A 63 14.77 12.31 -11.58
N LEU A 64 14.68 13.46 -10.91
CA LEU A 64 15.10 13.61 -9.52
C LEU A 64 14.04 13.13 -8.54
N VAL A 65 12.76 13.15 -8.89
CA VAL A 65 11.66 12.83 -7.96
C VAL A 65 11.75 11.39 -7.43
N PRO A 66 12.04 10.35 -8.23
CA PRO A 66 12.25 9.00 -7.70
C PRO A 66 13.44 8.89 -6.74
N LYS A 67 14.47 9.73 -6.92
CA LYS A 67 15.67 9.75 -6.06
C LYS A 67 15.40 10.33 -4.67
N LEU A 68 14.26 11.00 -4.48
CA LEU A 68 13.83 11.49 -3.17
C LEU A 68 13.28 10.37 -2.27
N ILE A 69 12.84 9.24 -2.84
CA ILE A 69 12.26 8.13 -2.07
C ILE A 69 13.22 7.60 -0.98
N PRO A 70 14.49 7.27 -1.27
CA PRO A 70 15.40 6.81 -0.23
C PRO A 70 15.64 7.87 0.85
N ILE A 71 15.66 9.16 0.47
CA ILE A 71 15.81 10.27 1.41
C ILE A 71 14.60 10.34 2.35
N PHE A 72 13.38 10.23 1.80
CA PHE A 72 12.16 10.21 2.60
C PHE A 72 12.11 9.00 3.53
N ARG A 73 12.65 7.84 3.14
CA ARG A 73 12.72 6.69 4.05
C ARG A 73 13.59 6.93 5.26
N GLU A 74 14.72 7.60 5.07
CA GLU A 74 15.62 7.96 6.16
C GLU A 74 14.98 9.02 7.06
N VAL A 75 14.45 10.08 6.46
CA VAL A 75 13.84 11.21 7.20
C VAL A 75 12.63 10.78 8.02
N TYR A 76 11.81 9.87 7.50
CA TYR A 76 10.57 9.41 8.13
C TYR A 76 10.67 7.98 8.68
N GLN A 77 11.87 7.54 9.07
CA GLN A 77 12.09 6.16 9.52
C GLN A 77 11.17 5.77 10.68
N GLU A 78 11.03 6.66 11.67
CA GLU A 78 10.19 6.44 12.86
C GLU A 78 8.71 6.30 12.47
N GLU A 79 8.21 7.22 11.64
CA GLU A 79 6.82 7.16 11.15
C GLU A 79 6.55 5.91 10.32
N LEU A 80 7.47 5.55 9.43
CA LEU A 80 7.33 4.35 8.59
C LEU A 80 7.30 3.09 9.45
N PHE A 81 8.12 3.04 10.50
CA PHE A 81 8.11 1.94 11.47
C PHE A 81 6.77 1.85 12.21
N GLU A 82 6.22 2.96 12.70
CA GLU A 82 4.89 2.98 13.31
C GLU A 82 3.78 2.51 12.35
N ILE A 83 3.85 2.96 11.09
CA ILE A 83 2.89 2.57 10.05
C ILE A 83 2.95 1.06 9.80
N GLU A 84 4.15 0.49 9.71
CA GLU A 84 4.36 -0.94 9.48
C GLU A 84 3.85 -1.75 10.69
N LEU A 85 4.19 -1.39 11.92
CA LEU A 85 3.67 -2.04 13.13
C LEU A 85 2.14 -2.05 13.20
N ARG A 86 1.50 -0.91 12.86
CA ARG A 86 0.04 -0.81 12.81
C ARG A 86 -0.54 -1.69 11.71
N LYS A 87 0.17 -1.84 10.58
CA LYS A 87 -0.25 -2.69 9.46
C LYS A 87 -0.13 -4.16 9.81
N GLU A 88 0.97 -4.60 10.40
CA GLU A 88 1.16 -5.97 10.89
C GLU A 88 0.11 -6.33 11.93
N SER A 89 -0.14 -5.45 12.91
CA SER A 89 -1.17 -5.64 13.93
C SER A 89 -2.57 -5.83 13.31
N ARG A 90 -2.90 -5.07 12.26
CA ARG A 90 -4.16 -5.23 11.52
C ARG A 90 -4.20 -6.54 10.73
N ASN A 91 -3.09 -6.94 10.12
CA ASN A 91 -2.99 -8.17 9.34
C ASN A 91 -3.16 -9.39 10.24
N LEU A 92 -2.56 -9.39 11.44
CA LEU A 92 -2.69 -10.48 12.40
C LEU A 92 -4.14 -10.66 12.85
N LYS A 93 -4.81 -9.58 13.28
CA LYS A 93 -6.23 -9.61 13.65
C LYS A 93 -7.12 -10.13 12.50
N GLN A 94 -6.87 -9.66 11.27
CA GLN A 94 -7.62 -10.12 10.10
C GLN A 94 -7.34 -11.59 9.77
N LYS A 95 -6.13 -12.09 10.01
CA LYS A 95 -5.76 -13.49 9.79
C LYS A 95 -6.47 -14.38 10.81
N GLU A 96 -6.42 -14.02 12.09
CA GLU A 96 -7.12 -14.71 13.17
C GLU A 96 -8.63 -14.77 12.92
N GLU A 97 -9.25 -13.65 12.52
CA GLU A 97 -10.68 -13.60 12.16
C GLU A 97 -11.01 -14.52 10.98
N ARG A 98 -10.14 -14.60 9.96
CA ARG A 98 -10.34 -15.48 8.80
C ARG A 98 -10.20 -16.96 9.18
N GLU A 99 -9.22 -17.30 10.02
CA GLU A 99 -9.01 -18.66 10.50
C GLU A 99 -10.17 -19.13 11.38
N LEU A 100 -10.68 -18.27 12.26
CA LEU A 100 -11.87 -18.56 13.08
C LEU A 100 -13.10 -18.80 12.21
N LYS A 101 -13.32 -17.95 11.19
CA LYS A 101 -14.43 -18.13 10.23
C LYS A 101 -14.30 -19.45 9.45
N GLN A 102 -13.10 -19.79 8.97
CA GLN A 102 -12.87 -21.06 8.27
C GLN A 102 -13.12 -22.27 9.18
N LYS A 103 -12.65 -22.24 10.43
CA LYS A 103 -12.91 -23.32 11.41
C LYS A 103 -14.40 -23.47 11.71
N ALA A 104 -15.12 -22.36 11.87
CA ALA A 104 -16.57 -22.38 12.09
C ALA A 104 -17.33 -22.94 10.87
N GLU A 105 -16.96 -22.54 9.65
CA GLU A 105 -17.56 -23.06 8.41
C GLU A 105 -17.28 -24.56 8.21
N LEU A 106 -16.08 -25.04 8.53
CA LEU A 106 -15.73 -26.45 8.47
C LEU A 106 -16.50 -27.28 9.50
N SER A 107 -16.62 -26.79 10.74
CA SER A 107 -17.40 -27.43 11.80
C SER A 107 -18.89 -27.52 11.44
N ALA A 108 -19.47 -26.44 10.91
CA ALA A 108 -20.88 -26.44 10.47
C ALA A 108 -21.15 -27.45 9.34
N ARG A 109 -20.21 -27.61 8.39
CA ARG A 109 -20.32 -28.61 7.32
C ARG A 109 -20.20 -30.05 7.82
N GLN A 110 -19.37 -30.30 8.84
CA GLN A 110 -19.24 -31.61 9.46
C GLN A 110 -20.50 -32.00 10.24
N ILE A 111 -21.13 -31.06 10.96
CA ILE A 111 -22.40 -31.31 11.66
C ILE A 111 -23.52 -31.61 10.65
N ALA A 112 -23.65 -30.82 9.59
CA ALA A 112 -24.67 -31.01 8.55
C ALA A 112 -24.54 -32.34 7.79
N THR A 113 -23.33 -32.92 7.72
CA THR A 113 -23.10 -34.23 7.08
C THR A 113 -23.31 -35.40 8.05
N ALA A 114 -23.22 -35.16 9.36
CA ALA A 114 -23.50 -36.16 10.40
C ALA A 114 -25.01 -36.36 10.64
N ASP A 115 -25.83 -35.30 10.52
CA ASP A 115 -27.28 -35.36 10.72
C ASP A 115 -28.06 -35.98 9.54
N CYS A 116 -27.37 -36.35 8.45
CA CYS A 116 -27.98 -36.86 7.22
C CYS A 116 -27.81 -38.38 7.02
N ASN A 117 -27.24 -39.08 8.01
CA ASN A 117 -27.12 -40.56 8.10
C ASN A 117 -27.90 -41.09 9.30
#